data_AF-C3PIG4-F1
#
_entry.id   AF-C3PIG4-F1
#
_cell.length_a   1.000
_cell.length_b   1.000
_cell.length_c   1.000
_cell.angle_alpha   90.00
_cell.angle_beta   90.00
_cell.angle_gamma   90.00
#
_symmetry.space_group_name_H-M   'P 1'
#
loop_
_entity.id
_entity.type
_entity.pdbx_description
1 polymer ?
#
loop_
_entity_poly.entity_id
_entity_poly.type
_entity_poly.pdbx_seq_one_letter_code
_entity_poly.pdbx_strand_id
1 'polypeptide(L)'
;MGEEIWKPVIGFEGLYEVSSHGKIKSLQRKVPHKSSGTITVRERILKPGVRKSGHLYVNLLKDSHPRTKRVHVIVAEAFIGPRSAGMEVCHNDGNPANNRVENLRYDTHAENIRDIIRHGTHFQSKKTTCKRGHLLTAPNLVPSIAKKGYRDCLACSRTRAYLINHPGLADTAQELSDSYFNTIMERK
;
A
#
# COMPACT_ATOMS: atom_id res chain seq x y z
N MET A 1 2.52 15.52 -21.87
CA MET A 1 2.58 14.06 -21.61
C MET A 1 3.75 13.55 -22.43
N GLY A 2 4.78 13.02 -21.78
CA GLY A 2 5.98 12.53 -22.48
C GLY A 2 5.68 11.28 -23.31
N GLU A 3 6.56 10.99 -24.25
CA GLU A 3 6.51 9.79 -25.08
C GLU A 3 6.66 8.52 -24.23
N GLU A 4 5.96 7.44 -24.60
CA GLU A 4 6.04 6.15 -23.89
C GLU A 4 7.35 5.44 -24.27
N ILE A 5 8.33 5.47 -23.37
CA ILE A 5 9.64 4.84 -23.56
C ILE A 5 9.57 3.41 -23.06
N TRP A 6 10.18 2.46 -23.79
CA TRP A 6 10.30 1.06 -23.39
C TRP A 6 11.75 0.72 -23.04
N LYS A 7 11.95 -0.03 -21.95
CA LYS A 7 13.25 -0.53 -21.51
C LYS A 7 13.18 -2.02 -21.16
N PRO A 8 14.30 -2.76 -21.26
CA PRO A 8 14.37 -4.13 -20.77
C PRO A 8 13.98 -4.24 -19.29
N VAL A 9 13.29 -5.31 -18.91
CA VAL A 9 13.10 -5.65 -17.50
C VAL A 9 14.40 -6.21 -16.95
N ILE A 10 14.98 -5.55 -15.94
CA ILE A 10 16.28 -5.93 -15.36
C ILE A 10 16.25 -7.37 -14.84
N GLY A 11 17.21 -8.18 -15.30
CA GLY A 11 17.35 -9.61 -15.03
C GLY A 11 16.54 -10.51 -15.97
N PHE A 12 15.76 -9.93 -16.89
CA PHE A 12 14.93 -10.62 -17.87
C PHE A 12 15.09 -10.02 -19.28
N GLU A 13 16.28 -9.52 -19.58
CA GLU A 13 16.66 -8.93 -20.86
C GLU A 13 16.40 -9.92 -22.01
N GLY A 14 15.88 -9.41 -23.13
CA GLY A 14 15.48 -10.24 -24.29
C GLY A 14 14.19 -11.06 -24.09
N LEU A 15 13.60 -11.06 -22.89
CA LEU A 15 12.36 -11.77 -22.60
C LEU A 15 11.17 -10.84 -22.37
N TYR A 16 11.39 -9.70 -21.69
CA TYR A 16 10.34 -8.72 -21.37
C TYR A 16 10.86 -7.29 -21.41
N GLU A 17 9.96 -6.36 -21.71
CA GLU A 17 10.18 -4.92 -21.60
C GLU A 17 9.10 -4.27 -20.72
N VAL A 18 9.45 -3.14 -20.12
CA VAL A 18 8.59 -2.29 -19.31
C VAL A 18 8.55 -0.88 -19.90
N SER A 19 7.37 -0.27 -19.91
CA SER A 19 7.18 1.10 -20.38
C SER A 19 7.22 2.13 -19.26
N SER A 20 7.52 3.38 -19.60
CA SER A 20 7.45 4.52 -18.68
C SER A 20 6.04 4.76 -18.12
N HIS A 21 5.00 4.21 -18.76
CA HIS A 21 3.60 4.23 -18.30
C HIS A 21 3.22 3.02 -17.42
N GLY A 22 4.15 2.12 -17.14
CA GLY A 22 3.92 0.95 -16.29
C GLY A 22 3.25 -0.23 -17.00
N LYS A 23 3.31 -0.29 -18.33
CA LYS A 23 2.94 -1.50 -19.08
C LYS A 23 4.13 -2.44 -19.13
N ILE A 24 3.86 -3.74 -19.18
CA ILE A 24 4.90 -4.77 -19.31
C ILE A 24 4.52 -5.64 -20.51
N LYS A 25 5.47 -5.92 -21.38
CA LYS A 25 5.26 -6.82 -22.52
C LYS A 25 6.24 -7.98 -22.50
N SER A 26 5.76 -9.14 -22.91
CA SER A 26 6.62 -10.28 -23.26
C SER A 26 7.09 -10.10 -24.68
N LEU A 27 8.38 -10.27 -24.95
CA LEU A 27 8.95 -10.19 -26.28
C LEU A 27 8.76 -11.49 -27.07
N GLN A 28 8.71 -11.35 -28.39
CA GLN A 28 8.68 -12.50 -29.29
C GLN A 28 10.00 -13.27 -29.21
N ARG A 29 9.91 -14.59 -29.10
CA ARG A 29 11.09 -15.48 -29.02
C ARG A 29 10.75 -16.92 -29.36
N LYS A 30 11.73 -17.68 -29.82
CA LYS A 30 11.62 -19.13 -29.98
C LYS A 30 12.06 -19.82 -28.69
N VAL A 31 11.28 -20.79 -28.20
CA VAL A 31 11.60 -21.56 -26.99
C VAL A 31 11.42 -23.06 -27.24
N PRO A 32 12.23 -23.92 -26.58
CA PRO A 32 12.06 -25.36 -26.69
C PRO A 32 10.67 -25.82 -26.23
N HIS A 33 10.11 -26.81 -26.93
CA HIS A 33 8.83 -27.42 -26.57
C HIS A 33 8.97 -28.94 -26.55
N LYS A 34 8.44 -29.58 -25.49
CA LYS A 34 8.63 -31.01 -25.23
C LYS A 34 8.19 -31.91 -26.39
N SER A 35 7.15 -31.53 -27.13
CA SER A 35 6.60 -32.34 -28.23
C SER A 35 6.84 -31.78 -29.63
N SER A 36 7.09 -30.47 -29.76
CA SER A 36 7.15 -29.80 -31.08
C SER A 36 8.56 -29.33 -31.45
N GLY A 37 9.56 -29.67 -30.63
CA GLY A 37 10.92 -29.17 -30.75
C GLY A 37 11.04 -27.71 -30.32
N THR A 38 10.42 -26.79 -31.07
CA THR A 38 10.44 -25.35 -30.80
C THR A 38 9.07 -24.72 -31.03
N ILE A 39 8.66 -23.81 -30.14
CA ILE A 39 7.48 -22.96 -30.32
C ILE A 39 7.89 -21.48 -30.36
N THR A 40 7.11 -20.66 -31.05
CA THR A 40 7.28 -19.20 -31.03
C THR A 40 6.33 -18.61 -30.00
N VAL A 41 6.90 -17.99 -28.96
CA VAL A 41 6.17 -17.10 -28.06
C VAL A 41 5.96 -15.79 -28.81
N ARG A 42 4.71 -15.36 -28.98
CA ARG A 42 4.38 -14.07 -29.61
C ARG A 42 4.60 -12.93 -28.64
N GLU A 43 4.95 -11.76 -29.17
CA GLU A 43 4.93 -10.54 -28.38
C GLU A 43 3.50 -10.25 -27.88
N ARG A 44 3.37 -9.84 -26.62
CA ARG A 44 2.09 -9.39 -26.06
C ARG A 44 2.27 -8.50 -24.84
N ILE A 45 1.35 -7.55 -24.65
CA ILE A 45 1.19 -6.84 -23.38
C ILE A 45 0.67 -7.83 -22.32
N LEU A 46 1.33 -7.88 -21.17
CA LEU A 46 0.91 -8.69 -20.04
C LEU A 46 -0.21 -7.99 -19.29
N LYS A 47 -1.27 -8.74 -18.95
CA LYS A 47 -2.31 -8.27 -18.05
C LYS A 47 -1.83 -8.42 -16.60
N PRO A 48 -1.65 -7.34 -15.83
CA PRO A 48 -1.26 -7.44 -14.44
C PRO A 48 -2.39 -8.00 -13.57
N GLY A 49 -2.02 -8.75 -12.54
CA GLY A 49 -2.90 -9.07 -11.42
C GLY A 49 -2.88 -7.95 -10.37
N VAL A 50 -3.88 -7.93 -9.50
CA VAL A 50 -4.01 -6.94 -8.41
C VAL A 50 -3.89 -7.65 -7.06
N ARG A 51 -3.03 -7.17 -6.17
CA ARG A 51 -2.97 -7.66 -4.78
C ARG A 51 -4.06 -7.05 -3.91
N LYS A 52 -4.33 -7.63 -2.74
CA LYS A 52 -5.24 -7.03 -1.72
C LYS A 52 -4.86 -5.59 -1.35
N SER A 53 -3.58 -5.24 -1.44
CA SER A 53 -3.08 -3.88 -1.21
C SER A 53 -3.25 -2.92 -2.40
N GLY A 54 -3.90 -3.34 -3.49
CA GLY A 54 -4.08 -2.57 -4.72
C GLY A 54 -2.87 -2.59 -5.67
N HIS A 55 -1.70 -3.03 -5.22
CA HIS A 55 -0.50 -3.07 -6.06
C HIS A 55 -0.62 -4.07 -7.20
N LEU A 56 -0.23 -3.61 -8.40
CA LEU A 56 -0.16 -4.45 -9.59
C LEU A 56 1.07 -5.36 -9.56
N TYR A 57 0.91 -6.59 -10.05
CA TYR A 57 1.99 -7.56 -10.22
C TYR A 57 1.87 -8.36 -11.51
N VAL A 58 3.00 -8.89 -11.97
CA VAL A 58 3.09 -9.81 -13.11
C VAL A 58 3.92 -11.04 -12.73
N ASN A 59 3.69 -12.14 -13.44
CA ASN A 59 4.53 -13.33 -13.37
C ASN A 59 5.46 -13.35 -14.58
N LEU A 60 6.76 -13.26 -14.33
CA LEU A 60 7.80 -13.32 -15.36
C LEU A 60 8.42 -14.72 -15.35
N LEU A 61 8.54 -15.33 -16.51
CA LEU A 61 9.16 -16.64 -16.68
C LEU A 61 10.55 -16.49 -17.29
N LYS A 62 11.57 -17.04 -16.62
CA LYS A 62 12.95 -17.17 -17.11
C LYS A 62 13.46 -18.56 -16.73
N ASP A 63 14.08 -19.27 -17.67
CA ASP A 63 14.66 -20.61 -17.46
C ASP A 63 13.69 -21.62 -16.81
N SER A 64 12.41 -21.61 -17.22
CA SER A 64 11.33 -22.41 -16.64
C SER A 64 10.95 -22.09 -15.19
N HIS A 65 11.51 -21.04 -14.60
CA HIS A 65 11.24 -20.63 -13.22
C HIS A 65 10.39 -19.35 -13.19
N PRO A 66 9.12 -19.42 -12.73
CA PRO A 66 8.30 -18.23 -12.60
C PRO A 66 8.82 -17.34 -11.44
N ARG A 67 8.71 -16.03 -11.63
CA ARG A 67 9.04 -14.99 -10.67
C ARG A 67 7.93 -13.95 -10.65
N THR A 68 7.23 -13.83 -9.53
CA THR A 68 6.24 -12.78 -9.33
C THR A 68 6.95 -11.48 -8.96
N LYS A 69 6.82 -10.44 -9.79
CA LYS A 69 7.35 -9.10 -9.52
C LYS A 69 6.23 -8.05 -9.52
N ARG A 70 6.37 -7.02 -8.69
CA ARG A 70 5.45 -5.88 -8.62
C ARG A 70 5.75 -4.90 -9.76
N VAL A 71 4.73 -4.33 -10.39
CA VAL A 71 4.89 -3.47 -11.57
C VAL A 71 5.69 -2.20 -11.25
N HIS A 72 5.33 -1.45 -10.19
CA HIS A 72 6.10 -0.26 -9.78
C HIS A 72 7.58 -0.56 -9.50
N VAL A 73 7.91 -1.74 -8.98
CA VAL A 73 9.32 -2.12 -8.74
C VAL A 73 10.04 -2.29 -10.06
N ILE A 74 9.43 -2.99 -11.02
CA ILE A 74 10.01 -3.18 -12.36
C ILE A 74 10.23 -1.82 -13.05
N VAL A 75 9.23 -0.92 -12.97
CA VAL A 75 9.34 0.43 -13.56
C VAL A 75 10.45 1.23 -12.88
N ALA A 76 10.48 1.28 -11.55
CA ALA A 76 11.49 2.02 -10.81
C ALA A 76 12.90 1.49 -11.10
N GLU A 77 13.10 0.17 -11.08
CA GLU A 77 14.39 -0.46 -11.41
C GLU A 77 14.88 -0.06 -12.81
N ALA A 78 13.99 -0.10 -13.83
CA ALA A 78 14.38 0.18 -15.21
C ALA A 78 14.59 1.68 -15.53
N PHE A 79 13.82 2.57 -14.90
CA PHE A 79 13.82 4.00 -15.25
C PHE A 79 14.50 4.91 -14.23
N ILE A 80 14.43 4.60 -12.94
CA ILE A 80 15.05 5.38 -11.86
C ILE A 80 16.44 4.82 -11.55
N GLY A 81 16.59 3.49 -11.62
CA GLY A 81 17.87 2.80 -11.46
C GLY A 81 17.93 1.93 -10.19
N PRO A 82 19.12 1.61 -9.68
CA PRO A 82 19.26 0.74 -8.52
C PRO A 82 18.70 1.39 -7.26
N ARG A 83 17.94 0.61 -6.49
CA ARG A 83 17.39 1.02 -5.20
C ARG A 83 18.44 0.88 -4.10
N SER A 84 18.78 1.98 -3.42
CA SER A 84 19.64 1.95 -2.23
C SER A 84 19.03 1.13 -1.09
N ALA A 85 19.87 0.59 -0.21
CA ALA A 85 19.42 -0.16 0.95
C ALA A 85 18.51 0.69 1.85
N GLY A 86 17.45 0.07 2.38
CA GLY A 86 16.48 0.75 3.26
C GLY A 86 15.43 1.63 2.55
N MET A 87 15.54 1.81 1.23
CA MET A 87 14.52 2.54 0.46
C MET A 87 13.39 1.65 -0.04
N GLU A 88 12.22 2.24 -0.21
CA GLU A 88 11.02 1.66 -0.80
C GLU A 88 10.66 2.41 -2.09
N VAL A 89 9.90 1.77 -2.98
CA VAL A 89 9.28 2.47 -4.10
C VAL A 89 7.96 3.05 -3.61
N CYS A 90 7.82 4.36 -3.70
CA CYS A 90 6.65 5.11 -3.23
C CYS A 90 5.86 5.68 -4.41
N HIS A 91 4.55 5.81 -4.23
CA HIS A 91 3.63 6.44 -5.18
C HIS A 91 3.31 7.87 -4.71
N ASN A 92 3.62 8.87 -5.53
CA ASN A 92 3.42 10.27 -5.19
C ASN A 92 1.95 10.63 -4.96
N ASP A 93 1.03 9.94 -5.65
CA ASP A 93 -0.42 10.14 -5.54
C ASP A 93 -1.12 9.18 -4.55
N GLY A 94 -0.38 8.26 -3.93
CA GLY A 94 -0.94 7.22 -3.05
C GLY A 94 -1.77 6.15 -3.76
N ASN A 95 -1.83 6.13 -5.09
CA ASN A 95 -2.54 5.13 -5.87
C ASN A 95 -1.59 4.00 -6.32
N PRO A 96 -1.68 2.80 -5.72
CA PRO A 96 -0.78 1.68 -6.03
C PRO A 96 -0.95 1.10 -7.45
N ALA A 97 -1.99 1.52 -8.18
CA ALA A 97 -2.23 1.15 -9.58
C ALA A 97 -1.62 2.15 -10.59
N ASN A 98 -1.28 3.38 -10.18
CA ASN A 98 -0.63 4.36 -11.05
C ASN A 98 0.89 4.13 -11.09
N ASN A 99 1.33 3.25 -11.98
CA ASN A 99 2.73 2.83 -12.08
C ASN A 99 3.54 3.62 -13.13
N ARG A 100 3.11 4.84 -13.48
CA ARG A 100 3.88 5.74 -14.36
C ARG A 100 5.17 6.16 -13.64
N VAL A 101 6.29 6.18 -14.34
CA VAL A 101 7.61 6.50 -13.74
C VAL A 101 7.60 7.85 -13.01
N GLU A 102 6.92 8.86 -13.56
CA GLU A 102 6.79 10.20 -12.95
C GLU A 102 6.02 10.20 -11.62
N ASN A 103 5.23 9.15 -11.36
CA ASN A 103 4.51 8.95 -10.10
C ASN A 103 5.32 8.11 -9.08
N LEU A 104 6.51 7.63 -9.45
CA LEU A 104 7.32 6.75 -8.61
C LEU A 104 8.58 7.46 -8.13
N ARG A 105 8.96 7.19 -6.89
CA ARG A 105 10.25 7.61 -6.33
C ARG A 105 10.78 6.56 -5.35
N TYR A 106 12.08 6.62 -5.08
CA TYR A 106 12.63 5.94 -3.92
C TYR A 106 12.55 6.83 -2.69
N ASP A 107 12.10 6.27 -1.57
CA ASP A 107 12.02 6.99 -0.31
C ASP A 107 12.16 6.04 0.88
N THR A 108 12.30 6.58 2.08
CA THR A 108 12.32 5.80 3.31
C THR A 108 10.92 5.30 3.66
N HIS A 109 10.87 4.19 4.41
CA HIS A 109 9.61 3.67 4.96
C HIS A 109 8.84 4.71 5.80
N ALA A 110 9.55 5.56 6.54
CA ALA A 110 8.96 6.59 7.39
C ALA A 110 8.27 7.71 6.58
N GLU A 111 8.85 8.13 5.45
CA GLU A 111 8.19 9.07 4.53
C GLU A 111 6.99 8.42 3.83
N ASN A 112 7.12 7.16 3.41
CA ASN A 112 6.03 6.41 2.78
C ASN A 112 4.80 6.33 3.71
N ILE A 113 5.01 6.06 5.01
CA ILE A 113 3.93 6.10 6.01
C ILE A 113 3.31 7.51 6.10
N ARG A 114 4.12 8.56 6.07
CA ARG A 114 3.62 9.94 6.12
C ARG A 114 2.77 10.28 4.91
N ASP A 115 3.12 9.78 3.72
CA ASP A 115 2.27 9.91 2.54
C ASP A 115 0.96 9.16 2.68
N ILE A 116 0.96 7.94 3.23
CA ILE A 116 -0.26 7.18 3.52
C ILE A 116 -1.20 7.96 4.45
N ILE A 117 -0.65 8.68 5.44
CA ILE A 117 -1.44 9.57 6.32
C ILE A 117 -1.97 10.77 5.54
N ARG A 118 -1.10 11.46 4.78
CA ARG A 118 -1.44 12.65 3.98
C ARG A 118 -2.54 12.35 2.96
N HIS A 119 -2.46 11.21 2.29
CA HIS A 119 -3.44 10.73 1.32
C HIS A 119 -4.71 10.17 1.99
N GLY A 120 -4.76 10.11 3.33
CA GLY A 120 -5.91 9.58 4.06
C GLY A 120 -6.15 8.09 3.84
N THR A 121 -5.15 7.35 3.34
CA THR A 121 -5.26 5.91 3.06
C THR A 121 -4.91 5.04 4.27
N HIS A 122 -4.39 5.63 5.34
CA HIS A 122 -4.04 4.92 6.57
C HIS A 122 -5.25 4.25 7.23
N PHE A 123 -5.14 3.00 7.68
CA PHE A 123 -6.28 2.31 8.29
C PHE A 123 -6.80 3.03 9.54
N GLN A 124 -5.90 3.63 10.35
CA GLN A 124 -6.28 4.40 11.55
C GLN A 124 -7.07 5.67 11.21
N SER A 125 -6.87 6.26 10.03
CA SER A 125 -7.68 7.42 9.60
C SER A 125 -9.07 6.98 9.13
N LYS A 126 -9.22 5.74 8.65
CA LYS A 126 -10.50 5.20 8.15
C LYS A 126 -11.41 4.58 9.21
N LYS A 127 -10.91 4.32 10.42
CA LYS A 127 -11.72 3.69 11.49
C LYS A 127 -12.96 4.51 11.81
N THR A 128 -14.13 3.89 11.72
CA THR A 128 -15.42 4.52 12.06
C THR A 128 -15.81 4.26 13.51
N THR A 129 -15.37 3.14 14.09
CA THR A 129 -15.64 2.75 15.48
C THR A 129 -14.38 2.27 16.19
N CYS A 130 -14.39 2.36 17.53
CA CYS A 130 -13.34 1.80 18.37
C CYS A 130 -13.63 0.32 18.71
N LYS A 131 -12.67 -0.39 19.34
CA LYS A 131 -12.82 -1.81 19.70
C LYS A 131 -14.02 -2.10 20.62
N ARG A 132 -14.48 -1.10 21.37
CA ARG A 132 -15.63 -1.16 22.27
C ARG A 132 -16.95 -0.69 21.64
N GLY A 133 -16.95 -0.43 20.32
CA GLY A 133 -18.16 -0.06 19.56
C GLY A 133 -18.42 1.45 19.45
N HIS A 134 -17.73 2.31 20.20
CA HIS A 134 -17.96 3.77 20.14
C HIS A 134 -17.63 4.38 18.78
N LEU A 135 -18.49 5.28 18.30
CA LEU A 135 -18.27 6.07 17.09
C LEU A 135 -17.06 7.00 17.25
N LEU A 136 -16.16 6.97 16.27
CA LEU A 136 -14.95 7.81 16.20
C LEU A 136 -15.23 9.09 15.42
N THR A 137 -16.18 9.89 15.87
CA THR A 137 -16.49 11.21 15.31
C THR A 137 -16.34 12.28 16.37
N ALA A 138 -16.15 13.54 15.97
CA ALA A 138 -16.18 14.64 16.94
C ALA A 138 -17.56 14.70 17.64
N PRO A 139 -17.62 14.95 18.97
CA PRO A 139 -16.50 15.30 19.86
C PRO A 139 -15.74 14.11 20.49
N ASN A 140 -16.07 12.85 20.18
CA ASN A 140 -15.44 11.65 20.74
C ASN A 140 -14.08 11.28 20.11
N LEU A 141 -13.38 12.24 19.51
CA LEU A 141 -12.01 12.04 19.00
C LEU A 141 -11.00 12.63 19.97
N VAL A 142 -9.92 11.90 20.27
CA VAL A 142 -8.79 12.45 21.02
C VAL A 142 -8.16 13.59 20.21
N PRO A 143 -8.17 14.86 20.68
CA PRO A 143 -7.81 16.00 19.84
C PRO A 143 -6.38 15.96 19.30
N SER A 144 -5.40 15.56 20.12
CA SER A 144 -3.99 15.46 19.72
C SER A 144 -3.73 14.38 18.66
N ILE A 145 -4.56 13.34 18.64
CA ILE A 145 -4.50 12.24 17.67
C ILE A 145 -5.21 12.63 16.38
N ALA A 146 -6.37 13.29 16.48
CA ALA A 146 -7.10 13.84 15.35
C ALA A 146 -6.26 14.85 14.55
N LYS A 147 -5.49 15.72 15.23
CA LYS A 147 -4.53 16.65 14.60
C LYS A 147 -3.47 15.95 13.74
N LYS A 148 -3.15 14.68 14.02
CA LYS A 148 -2.20 13.86 13.24
C LYS A 148 -2.87 13.07 12.11
N GLY A 149 -4.17 13.29 11.86
CA GLY A 149 -4.94 12.54 10.86
C GLY A 149 -5.38 11.14 11.31
N TYR A 150 -5.28 10.81 12.60
CA TYR A 150 -5.68 9.53 13.16
C TYR A 150 -6.97 9.64 13.97
N ARG A 151 -7.60 8.49 14.26
CA ARG A 151 -8.84 8.42 15.04
C ARG A 151 -8.63 7.50 16.23
N ASP A 152 -8.77 8.06 17.44
CA ASP A 152 -8.84 7.30 18.69
C ASP A 152 -10.01 7.79 19.55
N CYS A 153 -10.56 6.89 20.36
CA CYS A 153 -11.78 7.11 21.14
C CYS A 153 -11.47 7.91 22.40
N LEU A 154 -12.01 9.13 22.50
CA LEU A 154 -11.82 9.99 23.66
C LEU A 154 -12.39 9.38 24.93
N ALA A 155 -13.57 8.74 24.84
CA ALA A 155 -14.19 8.02 25.96
C ALA A 155 -13.27 6.92 26.50
N CYS A 156 -12.77 6.02 25.63
CA CYS A 156 -11.81 4.98 26.02
C CYS A 156 -10.51 5.57 26.58
N SER A 157 -10.03 6.70 26.06
CA SER A 157 -8.84 7.37 26.57
C SER A 157 -9.03 7.87 28.00
N ARG A 158 -10.20 8.46 28.31
CA ARG A 158 -10.56 8.90 29.66
C ARG A 158 -10.69 7.72 30.61
N THR A 159 -11.34 6.63 30.19
CA THR A 159 -11.42 5.40 30.98
C THR A 159 -10.05 4.85 31.33
N ARG A 160 -9.12 4.75 30.36
CA ARG A 160 -7.75 4.29 30.64
C ARG A 160 -7.05 5.16 31.68
N ALA A 161 -7.16 6.49 31.56
CA ALA A 161 -6.55 7.41 32.51
C ALA A 161 -7.16 7.28 33.92
N TYR A 162 -8.47 7.07 34.01
CA TYR A 162 -9.16 6.85 35.28
C TYR A 162 -8.71 5.54 35.96
N LEU A 163 -8.66 4.44 35.20
CA LEU A 163 -8.30 3.11 35.71
C LEU A 163 -6.84 3.00 36.18
N ILE A 164 -5.93 3.82 35.65
CA ILE A 164 -4.55 3.91 36.17
C ILE A 164 -4.55 4.23 37.67
N ASN A 165 -5.47 5.10 38.11
CA ASN A 165 -5.59 5.50 39.50
C ASN A 165 -6.61 4.65 40.28
N HIS A 166 -7.33 3.75 39.61
CA HIS A 166 -8.38 2.90 40.18
C HIS A 166 -8.28 1.46 39.64
N PRO A 167 -7.17 0.74 39.91
CA PRO A 167 -6.91 -0.55 39.29
C PRO A 167 -7.94 -1.62 39.66
N GLY A 168 -8.56 -1.53 40.84
CA GLY A 168 -9.64 -2.43 41.28
C GLY A 168 -10.93 -2.34 40.46
N LEU A 169 -11.03 -1.35 39.55
CA LEU A 169 -12.17 -1.17 38.64
C LEU A 169 -11.85 -1.61 37.21
N ALA A 170 -10.76 -2.34 36.97
CA ALA A 170 -10.36 -2.71 35.61
C ALA A 170 -11.45 -3.48 34.83
N ASP A 171 -12.24 -4.32 35.52
CA ASP A 171 -13.30 -5.13 34.92
C ASP A 171 -14.50 -4.28 34.46
N THR A 172 -14.66 -3.05 34.97
CA THR A 172 -15.75 -2.14 34.57
C THR A 172 -15.35 -1.24 33.40
N ALA A 173 -14.22 -1.50 32.73
CA ALA A 173 -13.69 -0.67 31.66
C ALA A 173 -14.67 -0.45 30.50
N GLN A 174 -15.50 -1.45 30.16
CA GLN A 174 -16.52 -1.31 29.12
C GLN A 174 -17.59 -0.29 29.56
N GLU A 175 -18.26 -0.55 30.67
CA GLU A 175 -19.33 0.29 31.24
C GLU A 175 -18.88 1.74 31.46
N LEU A 176 -17.69 1.95 32.04
CA LEU A 176 -17.11 3.27 32.24
C LEU A 176 -16.89 4.01 30.91
N SER A 177 -16.40 3.30 29.89
CA SER A 177 -16.18 3.91 28.57
C SER A 177 -17.48 4.22 27.84
N ASP A 178 -18.53 3.41 28.01
CA ASP A 178 -19.86 3.66 27.47
C ASP A 178 -20.48 4.90 28.12
N SER A 179 -20.38 5.03 29.44
CA SER A 179 -20.82 6.21 30.19
C SER A 179 -20.11 7.49 29.74
N TYR A 180 -18.79 7.47 29.61
CA TYR A 180 -18.04 8.62 29.07
C TYR A 180 -18.43 8.93 27.63
N PHE A 181 -18.66 7.92 26.79
CA PHE A 181 -19.06 8.11 25.41
C PHE A 181 -20.40 8.85 25.31
N ASN A 182 -21.42 8.38 26.03
CA ASN A 182 -22.74 9.01 26.06
C ASN A 182 -22.62 10.47 26.54
N THR A 183 -21.91 10.69 27.66
CA THR A 183 -21.66 12.04 28.20
C THR A 183 -20.97 12.97 27.19
N ILE A 184 -20.01 12.46 26.41
CA ILE A 184 -19.31 13.26 25.39
C ILE A 184 -20.26 13.59 24.23
N MET A 185 -21.07 12.63 23.80
CA MET A 185 -21.93 12.75 22.62
C MET A 185 -23.19 13.59 22.88
N GLU A 186 -23.67 13.65 24.12
CA GLU A 186 -24.81 14.47 24.54
C GLU A 186 -24.47 15.97 24.61
N ARG A 187 -23.19 16.33 24.74
CA ARG A 187 -22.71 17.73 24.79
C ARG A 187 -22.50 18.36 23.40
N LYS A 188 -23.18 17.85 22.37
CA LYS A 188 -23.07 18.30 20.98
C LYS A 188 -23.79 19.61 20.71
#